data_AF-A0A3B3HEW1-F1
#
_entry.id   AF-A0A3B3HEW1-F1
#
_cell.length_a   1.000
_cell.length_b   1.000
_cell.length_c   1.000
_cell.angle_alpha   90.00
_cell.angle_beta   90.00
_cell.angle_gamma   90.00
#
_symmetry.space_group_name_H-M   'P 1'
#
loop_
_entity.id
_entity.type
_entity.pdbx_description
1 polymer ?
#
loop_
_entity_poly.entity_id
_entity_poly.type
_entity_poly.pdbx_seq_one_letter_code
_entity_poly.pdbx_strand_id
1 'polypeptide(L)'
;ISCFLQLTSPSGSIASGPGLTITRQSRSYTSSAAPHKAHSVSGLSFMGGSRISSATGRTVSSSFGMGGGFDLSNAMDQSSVHLNEKATMQNLNDRLASYLDKVRSLEAANAKLEKQIKEYYEQKGPAAQRDYSNYWAIINDLKDKINGATVQNANILLQIDNSKLAADDFKTKFEHELMMRQSVEADIANLRRLLDQTTLTKADLEMQIEGLQDELAYLKKNHEEELAAMRSQLTGTVNVEVDAAPQQDLNKVMEEIRAQYEAITDKHRRDQEAWFTEKSSALSKEVAVSTEVIQTSKTEINDLRRTLQGLEIELQSQLSMKGALENTLAETEGRFSAMLSGYQNTINMLECELGQVRGSIEHQGQEYKMLLDIKTRLEQEIATYRRLLETEEGWRTQNAEDVDLWRETSTTKGTSPKQNIKKQRTEP
;
A
#
# COMPACT_ATOMS: atom_id res chain seq x y z
N ILE A 1 19.00 86.38 16.02
CA ILE A 1 18.41 86.80 17.31
C ILE A 1 18.52 85.61 18.26
N SER A 2 19.11 85.87 19.44
CA SER A 2 19.51 84.96 20.53
C SER A 2 18.56 83.76 20.79
N CYS A 3 19.03 82.53 21.03
CA CYS A 3 19.84 81.97 22.14
C CYS A 3 19.06 81.80 23.47
N PHE A 4 19.35 80.69 24.17
CA PHE A 4 18.88 80.19 25.49
C PHE A 4 17.63 79.28 25.47
N LEU A 5 17.54 78.10 26.11
CA LEU A 5 18.38 77.45 27.14
C LEU A 5 18.07 75.93 27.23
N GLN A 6 19.08 75.15 27.62
CA GLN A 6 19.04 73.76 28.08
C GLN A 6 18.24 73.57 29.39
N LEU A 7 17.83 72.33 29.69
CA LEU A 7 17.97 71.61 30.99
C LEU A 7 17.45 70.15 30.80
N THR A 8 18.35 69.16 30.70
CA THR A 8 18.73 68.14 31.72
C THR A 8 17.73 67.00 32.01
N SER A 9 18.20 65.77 31.76
CA SER A 9 17.72 64.43 32.14
C SER A 9 17.63 64.21 33.67
N PRO A 10 17.39 63.01 34.26
CA PRO A 10 17.09 61.65 33.72
C PRO A 10 15.95 60.93 34.48
N SER A 11 15.56 59.71 34.06
CA SER A 11 15.14 58.56 34.92
C SER A 11 14.58 57.43 34.06
N GLY A 12 15.16 56.24 34.18
CA GLY A 12 14.76 55.03 33.46
C GLY A 12 14.08 53.96 34.32
N SER A 13 13.85 52.83 33.66
CA SER A 13 13.37 51.52 34.17
C SER A 13 11.84 51.45 34.33
N ILE A 14 11.06 50.41 33.99
CA ILE A 14 11.21 48.94 33.79
C ILE A 14 10.00 48.54 32.88
N ALA A 15 10.07 47.70 31.84
CA ALA A 15 9.80 46.24 31.85
C ALA A 15 9.68 45.79 30.37
N SER A 16 10.53 44.89 29.86
CA SER A 16 10.45 43.42 29.90
C SER A 16 9.43 42.80 28.92
N GLY A 17 9.93 42.05 27.93
CA GLY A 17 9.15 41.16 27.06
C GLY A 17 9.81 40.94 25.69
N PRO A 18 10.27 39.72 25.33
CA PRO A 18 11.36 39.53 24.38
C PRO A 18 10.91 39.50 22.92
N GLY A 19 11.68 40.18 22.07
CA GLY A 19 11.66 40.00 20.62
C GLY A 19 12.32 38.68 20.24
N LEU A 20 11.58 37.83 19.51
CA LEU A 20 12.11 36.60 18.94
C LEU A 20 12.87 36.94 17.63
N THR A 21 14.20 36.98 17.72
CA THR A 21 15.09 36.99 16.55
C THR A 21 15.00 35.63 15.86
N ILE A 22 14.41 35.58 14.66
CA ILE A 22 14.42 34.39 13.80
C ILE A 22 15.80 34.30 13.13
N THR A 23 16.69 33.53 13.74
CA THR A 23 17.95 33.08 13.13
C THR A 23 17.64 32.01 12.09
N ARG A 24 17.80 32.36 10.81
CA ARG A 24 17.64 31.48 9.66
C ARG A 24 18.84 30.51 9.58
N GLN A 25 18.71 29.30 10.11
CA GLN A 25 19.65 28.21 9.85
C GLN A 25 19.17 27.38 8.66
N SER A 26 19.93 27.45 7.57
CA SER A 26 19.83 26.52 6.45
C SER A 26 20.61 25.26 6.83
N ARG A 27 19.92 24.13 7.01
CA ARG A 27 20.55 22.82 7.10
C ARG A 27 20.23 22.03 5.83
N SER A 28 21.25 21.92 4.99
CA SER A 28 21.32 21.04 3.84
C SER A 28 21.46 19.60 4.33
N TYR A 29 20.52 18.73 3.95
CA TYR A 29 20.70 17.28 4.13
C TYR A 29 21.38 16.71 2.88
N THR A 30 22.64 16.32 3.04
CA THR A 30 23.37 15.51 2.05
C THR A 30 23.04 14.04 2.23
N SER A 31 22.66 13.42 1.12
CA SER A 31 22.51 11.98 0.90
C SER A 31 23.81 11.21 1.16
N SER A 32 23.75 10.11 1.90
CA SER A 32 24.16 8.78 1.41
C SER A 32 24.05 7.72 2.51
N ALA A 33 23.22 6.71 2.26
CA ALA A 33 23.43 5.32 2.70
C ALA A 33 22.49 4.43 1.88
N ALA A 34 23.07 3.54 1.09
CA ALA A 34 22.37 2.64 0.20
C ALA A 34 21.44 1.68 0.97
N PRO A 35 20.26 1.33 0.43
CA PRO A 35 19.44 0.26 1.00
C PRO A 35 20.08 -1.10 0.67
N HIS A 36 20.26 -1.92 1.70
CA HIS A 36 20.59 -3.32 1.53
C HIS A 36 19.48 -4.02 0.73
N LYS A 37 19.88 -4.70 -0.36
CA LYS A 37 19.03 -5.61 -1.13
C LYS A 37 18.45 -6.67 -0.20
N ALA A 38 17.15 -6.58 0.09
CA ALA A 38 16.38 -7.71 0.56
C ALA A 38 15.99 -8.55 -0.66
N HIS A 39 16.48 -9.79 -0.72
CA HIS A 39 16.00 -10.77 -1.68
C HIS A 39 14.59 -11.21 -1.26
N SER A 40 13.60 -10.84 -2.06
CA SER A 40 12.25 -11.40 -2.00
C SER A 40 12.31 -12.88 -2.40
N VAL A 41 12.13 -13.77 -1.42
CA VAL A 41 11.86 -15.17 -1.71
C VAL A 41 10.37 -15.27 -1.99
N SER A 42 10.05 -15.17 -3.28
CA SER A 42 8.80 -15.69 -3.84
C SER A 42 8.91 -17.22 -3.88
N GLY A 43 7.91 -17.92 -3.35
CA GLY A 43 7.93 -19.37 -3.30
C GLY A 43 6.82 -19.99 -2.45
N LEU A 44 5.56 -19.67 -2.78
CA LEU A 44 4.46 -20.58 -2.48
C LEU A 44 4.64 -21.81 -3.37
N SER A 45 5.05 -22.93 -2.79
CA SER A 45 4.93 -24.25 -3.40
C SER A 45 4.52 -25.25 -2.32
N PHE A 46 3.25 -25.61 -2.42
CA PHE A 46 2.66 -26.81 -1.85
C PHE A 46 3.36 -28.04 -2.49
N MET A 47 3.48 -29.13 -1.72
CA MET A 47 3.99 -30.47 -2.10
C MET A 47 5.50 -30.63 -2.27
N GLY A 48 6.14 -31.36 -1.34
CA GLY A 48 7.48 -31.91 -1.54
C GLY A 48 8.17 -32.29 -0.23
N GLY A 49 8.21 -33.59 0.09
CA GLY A 49 8.77 -34.11 1.34
C GLY A 49 10.26 -33.81 1.54
N SER A 50 10.64 -33.64 2.80
CA SER A 50 12.03 -33.49 3.25
C SER A 50 12.89 -34.67 2.79
N ARG A 51 13.81 -34.42 1.84
CA ARG A 51 14.87 -35.37 1.49
C ARG A 51 16.09 -35.10 2.36
N ILE A 52 16.34 -36.00 3.32
CA ILE A 52 17.59 -36.05 4.07
C ILE A 52 18.65 -36.65 3.15
N SER A 53 19.67 -35.86 2.82
CA SER A 53 20.83 -36.31 2.08
C SER A 53 21.86 -36.85 3.06
N SER A 54 22.08 -38.17 3.10
CA SER A 54 23.25 -38.77 3.74
C SER A 54 24.19 -39.28 2.65
N ALA A 55 25.16 -38.45 2.30
CA ALA A 55 26.31 -38.88 1.53
C ALA A 55 27.30 -39.56 2.50
N THR A 56 27.51 -40.86 2.34
CA THR A 56 28.75 -41.51 2.76
C THR A 56 29.06 -42.59 1.73
N GLY A 57 29.83 -42.20 0.72
CA GLY A 57 30.50 -43.14 -0.16
C GLY A 57 31.67 -43.76 0.56
N ARG A 58 31.71 -45.10 0.61
CA ARG A 58 32.94 -45.86 0.81
C ARG A 58 32.98 -46.98 -0.22
N THR A 59 33.78 -46.76 -1.26
CA THR A 59 34.19 -47.76 -2.23
C THR A 59 35.51 -48.39 -1.78
N VAL A 60 35.51 -49.73 -1.83
CA VAL A 60 36.57 -50.70 -2.13
C VAL A 60 37.94 -50.63 -1.43
N SER A 61 38.36 -51.79 -0.91
CA SER A 61 39.66 -52.37 -1.28
C SER A 61 39.67 -53.87 -1.02
N SER A 62 39.74 -54.64 -2.10
CA SER A 62 40.20 -56.01 -2.18
C SER A 62 41.69 -56.14 -1.86
N SER A 63 42.10 -57.18 -1.14
CA SER A 63 43.31 -58.02 -1.34
C SER A 63 43.75 -58.68 -0.02
N PHE A 64 44.58 -59.72 -0.13
CA PHE A 64 45.06 -60.72 0.83
C PHE A 64 44.14 -61.94 0.98
N GLY A 65 44.48 -63.16 0.53
CA GLY A 65 45.80 -63.73 0.22
C GLY A 65 46.23 -64.69 1.33
N MET A 66 45.83 -65.96 1.24
CA MET A 66 46.40 -67.15 1.86
C MET A 66 45.53 -68.32 1.35
N GLY A 67 45.97 -69.30 0.57
CA GLY A 67 47.12 -70.17 0.79
C GLY A 67 46.55 -71.58 1.00
N GLY A 68 46.78 -72.50 0.07
CA GLY A 68 46.37 -73.91 0.21
C GLY A 68 46.04 -74.61 -1.10
N GLY A 69 47.06 -74.85 -1.94
CA GLY A 69 47.02 -75.95 -2.90
C GLY A 69 47.52 -77.23 -2.23
N PHE A 70 46.94 -78.38 -2.57
CA PHE A 70 47.72 -79.61 -2.62
C PHE A 70 47.17 -80.57 -3.67
N ASP A 71 48.15 -81.22 -4.27
CA ASP A 71 48.20 -81.80 -5.59
C ASP A 71 47.89 -83.31 -5.57
N LEU A 72 47.53 -83.78 -6.75
CA LEU A 72 47.31 -85.18 -7.12
C LEU A 72 48.65 -85.82 -7.45
N SER A 73 49.11 -86.80 -6.66
CA SER A 73 50.24 -87.67 -7.06
C SER A 73 50.02 -89.13 -6.69
N ASN A 74 50.05 -89.96 -7.74
CA ASN A 74 50.04 -91.41 -7.81
C ASN A 74 51.09 -92.12 -6.92
N ALA A 75 50.74 -93.30 -6.39
CA ALA A 75 51.54 -94.53 -6.50
C ALA A 75 50.75 -95.78 -6.05
N MET A 76 50.45 -96.65 -7.02
CA MET A 76 50.27 -98.11 -6.93
C MET A 76 49.60 -98.74 -5.69
N ASP A 77 48.36 -99.22 -5.83
CA ASP A 77 48.03 -100.65 -5.61
C ASP A 77 46.59 -100.95 -6.11
N GLN A 78 46.44 -102.05 -6.84
CA GLN A 78 45.25 -102.42 -7.60
C GLN A 78 44.21 -103.13 -6.71
N SER A 79 43.84 -102.51 -5.58
CA SER A 79 42.80 -102.98 -4.64
C SER A 79 41.90 -101.86 -4.09
N SER A 80 42.07 -100.60 -4.54
CA SER A 80 41.59 -99.39 -3.86
C SER A 80 40.29 -98.75 -4.40
N VAL A 81 39.57 -99.40 -5.32
CA VAL A 81 38.37 -98.78 -5.96
C VAL A 81 37.14 -98.75 -5.04
N HIS A 82 37.02 -99.68 -4.08
CA HIS A 82 35.90 -99.69 -3.11
C HIS A 82 36.12 -98.87 -1.83
N LEU A 83 37.37 -98.53 -1.49
CA LEU A 83 37.70 -97.67 -0.35
C LEU A 83 37.61 -96.18 -0.69
N ASN A 84 37.89 -95.80 -1.95
CA ASN A 84 37.84 -94.42 -2.40
C ASN A 84 36.41 -93.87 -2.43
N GLU A 85 35.42 -94.64 -2.92
CA GLU A 85 34.01 -94.23 -2.92
C GLU A 85 33.47 -94.01 -1.49
N LYS A 86 33.84 -94.88 -0.57
CA LYS A 86 33.46 -94.77 0.85
C LYS A 86 34.14 -93.58 1.53
N ALA A 87 35.41 -93.31 1.25
CA ALA A 87 36.11 -92.14 1.76
C ALA A 87 35.57 -90.82 1.19
N THR A 88 35.19 -90.79 -0.09
CA THR A 88 34.52 -89.63 -0.70
C THR A 88 33.11 -89.40 -0.13
N MET A 89 32.36 -90.47 0.15
CA MET A 89 31.06 -90.38 0.82
C MET A 89 31.18 -89.93 2.28
N GLN A 90 32.23 -90.38 2.98
CA GLN A 90 32.54 -89.91 4.34
C GLN A 90 32.85 -88.41 4.33
N ASN A 91 33.69 -87.93 3.40
CA ASN A 91 34.04 -86.52 3.28
C ASN A 91 32.83 -85.62 2.94
N LEU A 92 31.94 -86.11 2.07
CA LEU A 92 30.67 -85.42 1.76
C LEU A 92 29.74 -85.37 2.99
N ASN A 93 29.65 -86.47 3.74
CA ASN A 93 28.87 -86.50 4.98
C ASN A 93 29.46 -85.60 6.06
N ASP A 94 30.78 -85.55 6.21
CA ASP A 94 31.44 -84.66 7.17
C ASP A 94 31.24 -83.19 6.77
N ARG A 95 31.27 -82.89 5.46
CA ARG A 95 30.97 -81.56 4.93
C ARG A 95 29.50 -81.21 5.14
N LEU A 96 28.57 -82.14 4.95
CA LEU A 96 27.14 -81.94 5.21
C LEU A 96 26.86 -81.74 6.71
N ALA A 97 27.54 -82.50 7.58
CA ALA A 97 27.49 -82.30 9.03
C ALA A 97 27.99 -80.90 9.42
N SER A 98 29.13 -80.46 8.86
CA SER A 98 29.66 -79.10 9.09
C SER A 98 28.72 -78.00 8.56
N TYR A 99 28.02 -78.25 7.45
CA TYR A 99 27.00 -77.33 6.91
C TYR A 99 25.77 -77.28 7.82
N LEU A 100 25.28 -78.42 8.31
CA LEU A 100 24.15 -78.49 9.24
C LEU A 100 24.47 -77.80 10.56
N ASP A 101 25.68 -77.99 11.10
CA ASP A 101 26.12 -77.29 12.30
C ASP A 101 26.25 -75.77 12.05
N LYS A 102 26.70 -75.37 10.86
CA LYS A 102 26.74 -73.96 10.49
C LYS A 102 25.34 -73.36 10.38
N VAL A 103 24.39 -74.06 9.76
CA VAL A 103 22.99 -73.62 9.66
C VAL A 103 22.37 -73.48 11.05
N ARG A 104 22.54 -74.46 11.94
CA ARG A 104 22.07 -74.38 13.33
C ARG A 104 22.68 -73.20 14.08
N SER A 105 23.97 -72.92 13.88
CA SER A 105 24.63 -71.76 14.51
C SER A 105 24.06 -70.41 14.01
N LEU A 106 23.71 -70.34 12.72
CA LEU A 106 23.13 -69.14 12.11
C LEU A 106 21.68 -68.95 12.51
N GLU A 107 20.89 -70.01 12.60
CA GLU A 107 19.52 -69.98 13.12
C GLU A 107 19.49 -69.49 14.57
N ALA A 108 20.39 -70.00 15.42
CA ALA A 108 20.51 -69.55 16.80
C ALA A 108 20.94 -68.07 16.90
N ALA A 109 21.85 -67.61 16.02
CA ALA A 109 22.25 -66.22 15.96
C ALA A 109 21.11 -65.30 15.47
N ASN A 110 20.35 -65.72 14.47
CA ASN A 110 19.19 -64.98 13.97
C ASN A 110 18.09 -64.89 15.03
N ALA A 111 17.77 -65.98 15.73
CA ALA A 111 16.80 -65.96 16.82
C ALA A 111 17.22 -64.99 17.95
N LYS A 112 18.52 -64.91 18.24
CA LYS A 112 19.06 -63.94 19.21
C LYS A 112 18.92 -62.49 18.72
N LEU A 113 19.22 -62.22 17.46
CA LEU A 113 19.09 -60.88 16.87
C LEU A 113 17.62 -60.44 16.81
N GLU A 114 16.69 -61.32 16.45
CA GLU A 114 15.25 -61.03 16.47
C GLU A 114 14.77 -60.66 17.87
N LYS A 115 15.23 -61.36 18.90
CA LYS A 115 14.91 -61.02 20.29
C LYS A 115 15.45 -59.65 20.68
N GLN A 116 16.69 -59.34 20.30
CA GLN A 116 17.29 -58.02 20.57
C GLN A 116 16.57 -56.88 19.82
N ILE A 117 16.10 -57.13 18.60
CA ILE A 117 15.31 -56.16 17.84
C ILE A 117 13.96 -55.92 18.53
N LYS A 118 13.28 -56.98 18.98
CA LYS A 118 12.01 -56.85 19.73
C LYS A 118 12.19 -56.07 21.03
N GLU A 119 13.20 -56.43 21.83
CA GLU A 119 13.54 -55.69 23.06
C GLU A 119 13.88 -54.21 22.77
N TYR A 120 14.60 -53.92 21.68
CA TYR A 120 14.90 -52.54 21.28
C TYR A 120 13.65 -51.74 20.94
N TYR A 121 12.69 -52.33 20.23
CA TYR A 121 11.42 -51.67 19.89
C TYR A 121 10.48 -51.52 21.09
N GLU A 122 10.45 -52.50 22.01
CA GLU A 122 9.68 -52.40 23.26
C GLU A 122 10.27 -51.37 24.22
N GLN A 123 11.60 -51.33 24.36
CA GLN A 123 12.29 -50.37 25.23
C GLN A 123 12.26 -48.94 24.67
N LYS A 124 12.23 -48.80 23.34
CA LYS A 124 11.88 -47.55 22.64
C LYS A 124 10.38 -47.46 22.33
N GLY A 125 9.52 -47.89 23.26
CA GLY A 125 8.06 -47.79 23.17
C GLY A 125 7.62 -46.46 22.52
N PRO A 126 6.48 -46.45 21.81
CA PRO A 126 6.15 -45.49 20.75
C PRO A 126 6.57 -44.10 21.19
N ALA A 127 7.62 -43.58 20.54
CA ALA A 127 8.38 -42.40 20.95
C ALA A 127 7.47 -41.44 21.69
N ALA A 128 7.57 -41.45 23.03
CA ALA A 128 6.66 -40.74 23.92
C ALA A 128 6.38 -39.37 23.31
N GLN A 129 5.12 -39.17 22.93
CA GLN A 129 4.64 -37.97 22.28
C GLN A 129 5.09 -36.81 23.18
N ARG A 130 6.17 -36.13 22.79
CA ARG A 130 6.77 -35.07 23.61
C ARG A 130 5.65 -34.06 23.84
N ASP A 131 5.27 -33.84 25.09
CA ASP A 131 4.15 -32.95 25.41
C ASP A 131 4.55 -31.50 25.10
N TYR A 132 4.24 -31.05 23.89
CA TYR A 132 4.48 -29.67 23.43
C TYR A 132 3.42 -28.68 23.93
N SER A 133 2.49 -29.12 24.79
CA SER A 133 1.36 -28.32 25.30
C SER A 133 1.80 -26.97 25.90
N ASN A 134 2.89 -26.97 26.67
CA ASN A 134 3.41 -25.74 27.29
C ASN A 134 3.91 -24.70 26.28
N TYR A 135 4.42 -25.14 25.12
CA TYR A 135 4.86 -24.22 24.07
C TYR A 135 3.68 -23.59 23.34
N TRP A 136 2.54 -24.28 23.24
CA TRP A 136 1.34 -23.73 22.61
C TRP A 136 0.79 -22.51 23.37
N ALA A 137 0.80 -22.53 24.70
CA ALA A 137 0.38 -21.39 25.52
C ALA A 137 1.27 -20.16 25.26
N ILE A 138 2.60 -20.35 25.23
CA ILE A 138 3.56 -19.28 24.96
C ILE A 138 3.41 -18.76 23.52
N ILE A 139 3.23 -19.65 22.54
CA ILE A 139 3.04 -19.27 21.13
C ILE A 139 1.75 -18.45 20.97
N ASN A 140 0.66 -18.84 21.63
CA ASN A 140 -0.60 -18.10 21.56
C ASN A 140 -0.48 -16.73 22.24
N ASP A 141 0.12 -16.64 23.42
CA ASP A 141 0.39 -15.34 24.08
C ASP A 141 1.26 -14.42 23.21
N LEU A 142 2.29 -14.97 22.54
CA LEU A 142 3.10 -14.20 21.59
C LEU A 142 2.30 -13.76 20.36
N LYS A 143 1.42 -14.60 19.82
CA LYS A 143 0.52 -14.23 18.72
C LYS A 143 -0.43 -13.13 19.14
N ASP A 144 -1.01 -13.21 20.33
CA ASP A 144 -1.92 -12.19 20.85
C ASP A 144 -1.20 -10.86 21.07
N LYS A 145 0.04 -10.88 21.57
CA LYS A 145 0.90 -9.69 21.67
C LYS A 145 1.22 -9.09 20.30
N ILE A 146 1.54 -9.91 19.30
CA ILE A 146 1.79 -9.44 17.93
C ILE A 146 0.52 -8.83 17.34
N ASN A 147 -0.63 -9.47 17.50
CA ASN A 147 -1.91 -8.96 17.02
C ASN A 147 -2.26 -7.63 17.72
N GLY A 148 -2.11 -7.57 19.05
CA GLY A 148 -2.31 -6.34 19.82
C GLY A 148 -1.40 -5.21 19.37
N ALA A 149 -0.11 -5.48 19.17
CA ALA A 149 0.85 -4.50 18.66
C ALA A 149 0.50 -4.06 17.22
N THR A 150 0.01 -4.97 16.39
CA THR A 150 -0.41 -4.67 15.01
C THR A 150 -1.61 -3.73 15.00
N VAL A 151 -2.62 -3.99 15.84
CA VAL A 151 -3.78 -3.10 15.99
C VAL A 151 -3.38 -1.74 16.56
N GLN A 152 -2.50 -1.70 17.56
CA GLN A 152 -1.99 -0.44 18.11
C GLN A 152 -1.22 0.38 17.06
N ASN A 153 -0.38 -0.28 16.25
CA ASN A 153 0.34 0.37 15.16
C ASN A 153 -0.64 0.94 14.12
N ALA A 154 -1.66 0.17 13.71
CA ALA A 154 -2.71 0.66 12.83
C ALA A 154 -3.46 1.88 13.41
N ASN A 155 -3.77 1.88 14.71
CA ASN A 155 -4.39 3.02 15.38
C ASN A 155 -3.49 4.26 15.37
N ILE A 156 -2.20 4.10 15.67
CA ILE A 156 -1.22 5.20 15.61
C ILE A 156 -1.12 5.77 14.20
N LEU A 157 -1.09 4.92 13.17
CA LEU A 157 -1.07 5.37 11.77
C LEU A 157 -2.33 6.18 11.43
N LEU A 158 -3.51 5.74 11.85
CA LEU A 158 -4.74 6.51 11.67
C LEU A 158 -4.72 7.85 12.40
N GLN A 159 -4.16 7.92 13.61
CA GLN A 159 -4.00 9.18 14.34
C GLN A 159 -3.02 10.14 13.64
N ILE A 160 -1.93 9.60 13.08
CA ILE A 160 -0.97 10.36 12.29
C ILE A 160 -1.66 10.94 11.05
N ASP A 161 -2.41 10.11 10.31
CA ASP A 161 -3.11 10.56 9.10
C ASP A 161 -4.21 11.57 9.42
N ASN A 162 -4.96 11.37 10.52
CA ASN A 162 -5.93 12.36 10.99
C ASN A 162 -5.27 13.70 11.36
N SER A 163 -4.13 13.65 12.07
CA SER A 163 -3.37 14.85 12.44
C SER A 163 -2.81 15.57 11.21
N LYS A 164 -2.35 14.83 10.20
CA LYS A 164 -1.90 15.40 8.91
C LYS A 164 -3.04 16.06 8.15
N LEU A 165 -4.19 15.39 8.02
CA LEU A 165 -5.36 15.95 7.37
C LEU A 165 -5.83 17.23 8.08
N ALA A 166 -5.82 17.26 9.42
CA ALA A 166 -6.14 18.47 10.17
C ALA A 166 -5.12 19.60 9.94
N ALA A 167 -3.82 19.27 9.87
CA ALA A 167 -2.78 20.25 9.57
C ALA A 167 -2.92 20.83 8.15
N ASP A 168 -3.24 19.99 7.15
CA ASP A 168 -3.47 20.42 5.77
C ASP A 168 -4.74 21.27 5.63
N ASP A 169 -5.80 20.96 6.38
CA ASP A 169 -7.01 21.79 6.46
C ASP A 169 -6.69 23.17 7.05
N PHE A 170 -5.94 23.24 8.16
CA PHE A 170 -5.50 24.52 8.73
C PHE A 170 -4.58 25.30 7.80
N LYS A 171 -3.69 24.62 7.08
CA LYS A 171 -2.82 25.24 6.08
C LYS A 171 -3.65 25.89 4.97
N THR A 172 -4.61 25.16 4.41
CA THR A 172 -5.49 25.66 3.34
C THR A 172 -6.33 26.86 3.83
N LYS A 173 -6.87 26.78 5.05
CA LYS A 173 -7.60 27.89 5.68
C LYS A 173 -6.71 29.11 5.89
N PHE A 174 -5.48 28.92 6.35
CA PHE A 174 -4.51 30.00 6.53
C PHE A 174 -4.14 30.65 5.20
N GLU A 175 -3.89 29.87 4.15
CA GLU A 175 -3.60 30.39 2.81
C GLU A 175 -4.79 31.20 2.26
N HIS A 176 -6.02 30.71 2.44
CA HIS A 176 -7.22 31.45 2.04
C HIS A 176 -7.37 32.77 2.80
N GLU A 177 -7.24 32.74 4.14
CA GLU A 177 -7.32 33.95 4.97
C GLU A 177 -6.22 34.94 4.62
N LEU A 178 -5.00 34.46 4.36
CA LEU A 178 -3.87 35.31 3.94
C LEU A 178 -4.16 36.00 2.62
N MET A 179 -4.71 35.29 1.63
CA MET A 179 -5.09 35.86 0.33
C MET A 179 -6.20 36.91 0.49
N MET A 180 -7.23 36.62 1.29
CA MET A 180 -8.30 37.57 1.60
C MET A 180 -7.73 38.83 2.28
N ARG A 181 -6.85 38.66 3.27
CA ARG A 181 -6.19 39.76 3.97
C ARG A 181 -5.37 40.63 3.01
N GLN A 182 -4.61 40.02 2.11
CA GLN A 182 -3.82 40.75 1.10
C GLN A 182 -4.71 41.52 0.13
N SER A 183 -5.85 40.95 -0.29
CA SER A 183 -6.85 41.65 -1.11
C SER A 183 -7.39 42.89 -0.38
N VAL A 184 -7.80 42.73 0.87
CA VAL A 184 -8.32 43.85 1.68
C VAL A 184 -7.23 44.90 1.94
N GLU A 185 -5.98 44.51 2.17
CA GLU A 185 -4.87 45.44 2.30
C GLU A 185 -4.62 46.24 1.01
N ALA A 186 -4.70 45.59 -0.16
CA ALA A 186 -4.60 46.25 -1.44
C ALA A 186 -5.76 47.25 -1.65
N ASP A 187 -6.98 46.87 -1.29
CA ASP A 187 -8.14 47.76 -1.34
C ASP A 187 -7.99 48.97 -0.41
N ILE A 188 -7.50 48.78 0.82
CA ILE A 188 -7.21 49.87 1.76
C ILE A 188 -6.15 50.82 1.18
N ALA A 189 -5.09 50.29 0.58
CA ALA A 189 -4.05 51.10 -0.05
C ALA A 189 -4.61 51.92 -1.23
N ASN A 190 -5.47 51.31 -2.05
CA ASN A 190 -6.14 51.98 -3.16
C ASN A 190 -7.10 53.08 -2.66
N LEU A 191 -7.88 52.80 -1.61
CA LEU A 191 -8.79 53.79 -1.00
C LEU A 191 -8.02 54.97 -0.40
N ARG A 192 -6.87 54.74 0.23
CA ARG A 192 -5.98 55.81 0.71
C ARG A 192 -5.49 56.68 -0.46
N ARG A 193 -5.05 56.06 -1.56
CA ARG A 193 -4.62 56.79 -2.76
C ARG A 193 -5.76 57.61 -3.36
N LEU A 194 -6.97 57.07 -3.40
CA LEU A 194 -8.16 57.79 -3.88
C LEU A 194 -8.52 58.96 -2.96
N LEU A 195 -8.38 58.80 -1.64
CA LEU A 195 -8.58 59.88 -0.68
C LEU A 195 -7.56 61.01 -0.91
N ASP A 196 -6.28 60.68 -1.08
CA ASP A 196 -5.22 61.66 -1.35
C ASP A 196 -5.49 62.39 -2.67
N GLN A 197 -5.85 61.66 -3.73
CA GLN A 197 -6.20 62.25 -5.02
C GLN A 197 -7.41 63.18 -4.91
N THR A 198 -8.46 62.76 -4.21
CA THR A 198 -9.66 63.58 -3.99
C THR A 198 -9.32 64.84 -3.20
N THR A 199 -8.46 64.72 -2.19
CA THR A 199 -7.99 65.85 -1.37
C THR A 199 -7.20 66.84 -2.21
N LEU A 200 -6.32 66.38 -3.10
CA LEU A 200 -5.61 67.24 -4.05
C LEU A 200 -6.58 67.95 -5.00
N THR A 201 -7.56 67.25 -5.57
CA THR A 201 -8.56 67.88 -6.45
C THR A 201 -9.42 68.90 -5.71
N LYS A 202 -9.74 68.63 -4.44
CA LYS A 202 -10.45 69.58 -3.59
C LYS A 202 -9.63 70.85 -3.37
N ALA A 203 -8.34 70.72 -3.02
CA ALA A 203 -7.45 71.85 -2.81
C ALA A 203 -7.26 72.69 -4.10
N ASP A 204 -7.16 72.03 -5.26
CA ASP A 204 -7.08 72.71 -6.56
C ASP A 204 -8.36 73.52 -6.86
N LEU A 205 -9.54 72.94 -6.61
CA LEU A 205 -10.82 73.65 -6.74
C LEU A 205 -10.96 74.80 -5.73
N GLU A 206 -10.52 74.62 -4.48
CA GLU A 206 -10.51 75.68 -3.47
C GLU A 206 -9.62 76.85 -3.91
N MET A 207 -8.44 76.58 -4.46
CA MET A 207 -7.54 77.59 -5.02
C MET A 207 -8.16 78.31 -6.22
N GLN A 208 -8.85 77.60 -7.13
CA GLN A 208 -9.57 78.22 -8.24
C GLN A 208 -10.72 79.11 -7.76
N ILE A 209 -11.46 78.70 -6.72
CA ILE A 209 -12.52 79.52 -6.12
C ILE A 209 -11.94 80.79 -5.51
N GLU A 210 -10.86 80.68 -4.74
CA GLU A 210 -10.18 81.84 -4.13
C GLU A 210 -9.66 82.80 -5.21
N GLY A 211 -9.02 82.28 -6.27
CA GLY A 211 -8.57 83.10 -7.39
C GLY A 211 -9.71 83.85 -8.10
N LEU A 212 -10.85 83.20 -8.33
CA LEU A 212 -12.04 83.86 -8.90
C LEU A 212 -12.66 84.89 -7.95
N GLN A 213 -12.60 84.66 -6.63
CA GLN A 213 -13.06 85.62 -5.63
C GLN A 213 -12.17 86.87 -5.62
N ASP A 214 -10.85 86.69 -5.71
CA ASP A 214 -9.88 87.79 -5.81
C ASP A 214 -10.06 88.60 -7.10
N GLU A 215 -10.27 87.93 -8.24
CA GLU A 215 -10.56 88.60 -9.51
C GLU A 215 -11.85 89.41 -9.44
N LEU A 216 -12.90 88.86 -8.82
CA LEU A 216 -14.17 89.56 -8.62
C LEU A 216 -13.99 90.78 -7.70
N ALA A 217 -13.22 90.64 -6.61
CA ALA A 217 -12.90 91.74 -5.70
C ALA A 217 -12.09 92.83 -6.41
N TYR A 218 -11.10 92.44 -7.24
CA TYR A 218 -10.30 93.34 -8.05
C TYR A 218 -11.16 94.12 -9.05
N LEU A 219 -12.04 93.45 -9.80
CA LEU A 219 -12.96 94.09 -10.74
C LEU A 219 -13.93 95.06 -10.05
N LYS A 220 -14.47 94.69 -8.89
CA LYS A 220 -15.35 95.58 -8.09
C LYS A 220 -14.61 96.83 -7.64
N LYS A 221 -13.38 96.66 -7.11
CA LYS A 221 -12.55 97.78 -6.68
C LYS A 221 -12.19 98.70 -7.86
N ASN A 222 -11.78 98.13 -8.99
CA ASN A 222 -11.48 98.90 -10.20
C ASN A 222 -12.73 99.68 -10.69
N HIS A 223 -13.90 99.05 -10.69
CA HIS A 223 -15.15 99.73 -11.03
C HIS A 223 -15.50 100.86 -10.06
N GLU A 224 -15.29 100.66 -8.76
CA GLU A 224 -15.50 101.70 -7.73
C GLU A 224 -14.53 102.88 -7.92
N GLU A 225 -13.25 102.60 -8.21
CA GLU A 225 -12.24 103.61 -8.54
C GLU A 225 -12.58 104.36 -9.83
N GLU A 226 -13.02 103.68 -10.88
CA GLU A 226 -13.49 104.30 -12.13
C GLU A 226 -14.74 105.16 -11.91
N LEU A 227 -15.70 104.70 -11.12
CA LEU A 227 -16.89 105.48 -10.76
C LEU A 227 -16.50 106.69 -9.90
N ALA A 228 -15.56 106.55 -8.98
CA ALA A 228 -15.02 107.67 -8.19
C ALA A 228 -14.28 108.68 -9.08
N ALA A 229 -13.49 108.20 -10.04
CA ALA A 229 -12.83 109.02 -11.04
C ALA A 229 -13.85 109.76 -11.91
N MET A 230 -14.88 109.08 -12.43
CA MET A 230 -15.96 109.72 -13.19
C MET A 230 -16.76 110.72 -12.35
N ARG A 231 -17.03 110.44 -11.07
CA ARG A 231 -17.68 111.39 -10.15
C ARG A 231 -16.79 112.59 -9.86
N SER A 232 -15.47 112.40 -9.75
CA SER A 232 -14.50 113.49 -9.59
C SER A 232 -14.42 114.35 -10.85
N GLN A 233 -14.51 113.74 -12.04
CA GLN A 233 -14.65 114.45 -13.31
C GLN A 233 -15.99 115.19 -13.42
N LEU A 234 -17.06 114.64 -12.85
CA LEU A 234 -18.39 115.29 -12.83
C LEU A 234 -18.48 116.51 -11.88
N THR A 235 -17.47 116.75 -11.02
CA THR A 235 -17.43 117.92 -10.11
C THR A 235 -16.44 118.99 -10.58
N GLY A 236 -16.08 118.97 -11.86
CA GLY A 236 -15.25 119.96 -12.50
C GLY A 236 -15.81 120.36 -13.85
N THR A 237 -16.88 121.16 -13.88
CA THR A 237 -17.12 122.04 -15.02
C THR A 237 -16.04 123.12 -14.98
N VAL A 238 -14.85 122.79 -15.47
CA VAL A 238 -13.82 123.77 -15.78
C VAL A 238 -13.83 123.94 -17.29
N ASN A 239 -14.45 125.02 -17.72
CA ASN A 239 -14.26 125.57 -19.05
C ASN A 239 -12.80 126.02 -19.16
N VAL A 240 -11.95 125.20 -19.79
CA VAL A 240 -10.59 125.60 -20.17
C VAL A 240 -10.60 125.86 -21.67
N GLU A 241 -10.60 127.14 -22.02
CA GLU A 241 -10.11 127.60 -23.33
C GLU A 241 -8.60 127.35 -23.34
N VAL A 242 -8.16 126.24 -23.96
CA VAL A 242 -6.74 126.00 -24.21
C VAL A 242 -6.41 126.58 -25.58
N ASP A 243 -5.73 127.72 -25.52
CA ASP A 243 -4.99 128.36 -26.59
C ASP A 243 -4.13 127.34 -27.35
N ALA A 244 -4.22 127.35 -28.67
CA ALA A 244 -3.58 126.38 -29.57
C ALA A 244 -2.06 126.56 -29.56
N ALA A 245 -1.39 125.84 -28.65
CA ALA A 245 0.04 125.61 -28.70
C ALA A 245 0.38 124.74 -29.95
N PRO A 246 1.58 124.91 -30.54
CA PRO A 246 1.83 124.71 -31.96
C PRO A 246 1.68 123.25 -32.40
N GLN A 247 0.87 123.07 -33.46
CA GLN A 247 0.75 121.92 -34.38
C GLN A 247 1.62 120.70 -34.01
N GLN A 248 1.05 119.78 -33.23
CA GLN A 248 1.60 118.43 -33.11
C GLN A 248 1.51 117.77 -34.49
N ASP A 249 2.64 117.26 -34.97
CA ASP A 249 2.78 116.65 -36.28
C ASP A 249 1.78 115.48 -36.41
N LEU A 250 0.67 115.72 -37.14
CA LEU A 250 -0.44 114.78 -37.29
C LEU A 250 0.04 113.44 -37.85
N ASN A 251 1.11 113.46 -38.65
CA ASN A 251 1.74 112.25 -39.15
C ASN A 251 2.29 111.40 -38.00
N LYS A 252 2.86 112.00 -36.96
CA LYS A 252 3.43 111.30 -35.82
C LYS A 252 2.35 110.60 -34.98
N VAL A 253 1.20 111.23 -34.80
CA VAL A 253 0.04 110.64 -34.09
C VAL A 253 -0.62 109.53 -34.93
N MET A 254 -0.75 109.73 -36.25
CA MET A 254 -1.27 108.69 -37.16
C MET A 254 -0.33 107.49 -37.26
N GLU A 255 0.99 107.72 -37.22
CA GLU A 255 2.02 106.67 -37.16
C GLU A 255 1.94 105.91 -35.83
N GLU A 256 1.74 106.61 -34.71
CA GLU A 256 1.58 105.99 -33.38
C GLU A 256 0.29 105.15 -33.29
N ILE A 257 -0.83 105.63 -33.82
CA ILE A 257 -2.08 104.86 -33.91
C ILE A 257 -1.90 103.61 -34.79
N ARG A 258 -1.22 103.74 -35.95
CA ARG A 258 -0.87 102.59 -36.80
C ARG A 258 0.00 101.58 -36.05
N ALA A 259 1.05 102.05 -35.39
CA ALA A 259 1.95 101.21 -34.62
C ALA A 259 1.21 100.47 -33.48
N GLN A 260 0.24 101.10 -32.83
CA GLN A 260 -0.59 100.44 -31.82
C GLN A 260 -1.51 99.38 -32.42
N TYR A 261 -2.19 99.65 -33.54
CA TYR A 261 -3.04 98.66 -34.20
C TYR A 261 -2.24 97.50 -34.78
N GLU A 262 -1.06 97.77 -35.34
CA GLU A 262 -0.14 96.74 -35.81
C GLU A 262 0.34 95.88 -34.65
N ALA A 263 0.76 96.49 -33.53
CA ALA A 263 1.16 95.76 -32.33
C ALA A 263 0.04 94.91 -31.72
N ILE A 264 -1.19 95.42 -31.68
CA ILE A 264 -2.38 94.68 -31.21
C ILE A 264 -2.68 93.50 -32.14
N THR A 265 -2.66 93.71 -33.45
CA THR A 265 -2.91 92.67 -34.45
C THR A 265 -1.85 91.58 -34.39
N ASP A 266 -0.58 91.96 -34.26
CA ASP A 266 0.54 91.04 -34.10
C ASP A 266 0.47 90.28 -32.78
N LYS A 267 0.05 90.93 -31.70
CA LYS A 267 -0.19 90.28 -30.41
C LYS A 267 -1.31 89.24 -30.53
N HIS A 268 -2.46 89.61 -31.11
CA HIS A 268 -3.56 88.68 -31.34
C HIS A 268 -3.16 87.48 -32.21
N ARG A 269 -2.35 87.70 -33.26
CA ARG A 269 -1.83 86.62 -34.10
C ARG A 269 -0.93 85.67 -33.29
N ARG A 270 0.00 86.19 -32.50
CA ARG A 270 0.86 85.37 -31.62
C ARG A 270 0.05 84.62 -30.56
N ASP A 271 -0.93 85.27 -29.95
CA ASP A 271 -1.79 84.65 -28.94
C ASP A 271 -2.65 83.52 -29.55
N GLN A 272 -3.15 83.69 -30.78
CA GLN A 272 -3.87 82.64 -31.51
C GLN A 272 -2.96 81.48 -31.92
N GLU A 273 -1.76 81.76 -32.43
CA GLU A 273 -0.75 80.74 -32.76
C GLU A 273 -0.33 79.95 -31.51
N ALA A 274 -0.11 80.63 -30.38
CA ALA A 274 0.21 80.02 -29.09
C ALA A 274 -0.93 79.14 -28.59
N TRP A 275 -2.17 79.66 -28.60
CA TRP A 275 -3.36 78.90 -28.20
C TRP A 275 -3.59 77.66 -29.07
N PHE A 276 -3.42 77.77 -30.38
CA PHE A 276 -3.55 76.64 -31.30
C PHE A 276 -2.45 75.60 -31.05
N THR A 277 -1.22 76.05 -30.85
CA THR A 277 -0.08 75.17 -30.56
C THR A 277 -0.28 74.44 -29.23
N GLU A 278 -0.77 75.14 -28.20
CA GLU A 278 -1.09 74.55 -26.90
C GLU A 278 -2.18 73.50 -27.01
N LYS A 279 -3.31 73.80 -27.68
CA LYS A 279 -4.40 72.85 -27.89
C LYS A 279 -3.99 71.65 -28.74
N SER A 280 -3.24 71.88 -29.82
CA SER A 280 -2.71 70.80 -30.66
C SER A 280 -1.71 69.92 -29.90
N SER A 281 -0.86 70.51 -29.05
CA SER A 281 0.08 69.79 -28.19
C SER A 281 -0.65 68.96 -27.14
N ALA A 282 -1.67 69.52 -26.48
CA ALA A 282 -2.50 68.80 -25.52
C ALA A 282 -3.22 67.61 -26.17
N LEU A 283 -3.85 67.82 -27.33
CA LEU A 283 -4.50 66.75 -28.08
C LEU A 283 -3.50 65.67 -28.53
N SER A 284 -2.32 66.07 -28.99
CA SER A 284 -1.27 65.11 -29.39
C SER A 284 -0.79 64.26 -28.22
N LYS A 285 -0.70 64.83 -27.01
CA LYS A 285 -0.36 64.09 -25.79
C LYS A 285 -1.47 63.11 -25.41
N GLU A 286 -2.73 63.54 -25.46
CA GLU A 286 -3.88 62.68 -25.17
C GLU A 286 -4.00 61.51 -26.14
N VAL A 287 -3.80 61.75 -27.44
CA VAL A 287 -3.77 60.69 -28.46
C VAL A 287 -2.63 59.71 -28.22
N ALA A 288 -1.44 60.19 -27.81
CA ALA A 288 -0.31 59.32 -27.47
C ALA A 288 -0.63 58.42 -26.26
N VAL A 289 -1.17 58.99 -25.18
CA VAL A 289 -1.58 58.24 -23.98
C VAL A 289 -2.69 57.25 -24.31
N SER A 290 -3.72 57.67 -25.06
CA SER A 290 -4.80 56.78 -25.48
C SER A 290 -4.29 55.61 -26.33
N THR A 291 -3.35 55.88 -27.25
CA THR A 291 -2.72 54.83 -28.06
C THR A 291 -1.92 53.86 -27.21
N GLU A 292 -1.15 54.36 -26.22
CA GLU A 292 -0.41 53.52 -25.28
C GLU A 292 -1.34 52.61 -24.48
N VAL A 293 -2.42 53.15 -23.91
CA VAL A 293 -3.43 52.38 -23.16
C VAL A 293 -4.10 51.31 -24.04
N ILE A 294 -4.38 51.61 -25.30
CA ILE A 294 -4.92 50.63 -26.24
C ILE A 294 -3.90 49.51 -26.50
N GLN A 295 -2.61 49.83 -26.66
CA GLN A 295 -1.58 48.81 -26.88
C GLN A 295 -1.37 47.94 -25.64
N THR A 296 -1.31 48.53 -24.44
CA THR A 296 -1.15 47.77 -23.19
C THR A 296 -2.34 46.84 -22.93
N SER A 297 -3.56 47.36 -23.09
CA SER A 297 -4.79 46.54 -22.97
C SER A 297 -4.80 45.40 -24.00
N LYS A 298 -4.37 45.66 -25.24
CA LYS A 298 -4.25 44.62 -26.27
C LYS A 298 -3.22 43.55 -25.91
N THR A 299 -2.08 43.91 -25.30
CA THR A 299 -1.09 42.95 -24.83
C THR A 299 -1.63 42.11 -23.66
N GLU A 300 -2.29 42.74 -22.69
CA GLU A 300 -2.91 42.05 -21.55
C GLU A 300 -3.97 41.05 -22.02
N ILE A 301 -4.84 41.43 -22.95
CA ILE A 301 -5.85 40.53 -23.54
C ILE A 301 -5.18 39.34 -24.23
N ASN A 302 -4.07 39.55 -24.96
CA ASN A 302 -3.35 38.47 -25.61
C ASN A 302 -2.68 37.53 -24.60
N ASP A 303 -2.12 38.06 -23.52
CA ASP A 303 -1.50 37.25 -22.48
C ASP A 303 -2.55 36.44 -21.71
N LEU A 304 -3.70 37.04 -21.38
CA LEU A 304 -4.84 36.32 -20.79
C LEU A 304 -5.38 35.24 -21.73
N ARG A 305 -5.41 35.47 -23.04
CA ARG A 305 -5.78 34.43 -24.02
C ARG A 305 -4.78 33.28 -24.04
N ARG A 306 -3.47 33.56 -23.97
CA ARG A 306 -2.43 32.53 -23.91
C ARG A 306 -2.51 31.71 -22.62
N THR A 307 -2.73 32.36 -21.47
CA THR A 307 -2.89 31.65 -20.20
C THR A 307 -4.14 30.80 -20.18
N LEU A 308 -5.27 31.31 -20.71
CA LEU A 308 -6.50 30.53 -20.85
C LEU A 308 -6.28 29.29 -21.72
N GLN A 309 -5.65 29.43 -22.90
CA GLN A 309 -5.33 28.30 -23.76
C GLN A 309 -4.40 27.29 -23.07
N GLY A 310 -3.39 27.76 -22.32
CA GLY A 310 -2.51 26.89 -21.55
C GLY A 310 -3.26 26.10 -20.47
N LEU A 311 -4.15 26.75 -19.73
CA LEU A 311 -5.00 26.10 -18.72
C LEU A 311 -5.99 25.11 -19.35
N GLU A 312 -6.53 25.41 -20.52
CA GLU A 312 -7.45 24.52 -21.24
C GLU A 312 -6.72 23.26 -21.73
N ILE A 313 -5.49 23.39 -22.25
CA ILE A 313 -4.65 22.24 -22.62
C ILE A 313 -4.30 21.40 -21.38
N GLU A 314 -3.95 22.04 -20.27
CA GLU A 314 -3.67 21.33 -19.01
C GLU A 314 -4.91 20.58 -18.52
N LEU A 315 -6.09 21.20 -18.59
CA LEU A 315 -7.35 20.54 -18.25
C LEU A 315 -7.60 19.30 -19.12
N GLN A 316 -7.41 19.40 -20.44
CA GLN A 316 -7.57 18.26 -21.35
C GLN A 316 -6.55 17.15 -21.07
N SER A 317 -5.30 17.52 -20.78
CA SER A 317 -4.23 16.60 -20.34
C SER A 317 -4.65 15.82 -19.08
N GLN A 318 -5.12 16.54 -18.05
CA GLN A 318 -5.55 15.94 -16.79
C GLN A 318 -6.78 15.04 -16.98
N LEU A 319 -7.75 15.43 -17.80
CA LEU A 319 -8.89 14.58 -18.14
C LEU A 319 -8.46 13.30 -18.87
N SER A 320 -7.51 13.38 -19.81
CA SER A 320 -6.94 12.22 -20.47
C SER A 320 -6.18 11.30 -19.50
N MET A 321 -5.41 11.88 -18.57
CA MET A 321 -4.69 11.12 -17.55
C MET A 321 -5.66 10.41 -16.60
N LYS A 322 -6.70 11.12 -16.14
CA LYS A 322 -7.78 10.54 -15.34
C LYS A 322 -8.42 9.35 -16.04
N GLY A 323 -8.83 9.51 -17.31
CA GLY A 323 -9.46 8.42 -18.07
C GLY A 323 -8.54 7.21 -18.25
N ALA A 324 -7.24 7.44 -18.46
CA ALA A 324 -6.26 6.35 -18.52
C ALA A 324 -6.15 5.60 -17.18
N LEU A 325 -6.11 6.32 -16.05
CA LEU A 325 -6.04 5.71 -14.72
C LEU A 325 -7.32 4.92 -14.39
N GLU A 326 -8.50 5.48 -14.67
CA GLU A 326 -9.79 4.79 -14.49
C GLU A 326 -9.86 3.49 -15.32
N ASN A 327 -9.37 3.51 -16.57
CA ASN A 327 -9.29 2.32 -17.39
C ASN A 327 -8.33 1.27 -16.82
N THR A 328 -7.14 1.67 -16.34
CA THR A 328 -6.21 0.73 -15.71
C THR A 328 -6.78 0.14 -14.43
N LEU A 329 -7.53 0.92 -13.64
CA LEU A 329 -8.23 0.44 -12.46
C LEU A 329 -9.27 -0.62 -12.86
N ALA A 330 -10.15 -0.30 -13.81
CA ALA A 330 -11.17 -1.23 -14.30
C ALA A 330 -10.56 -2.52 -14.88
N GLU A 331 -9.45 -2.43 -15.62
CA GLU A 331 -8.73 -3.59 -16.15
C GLU A 331 -8.16 -4.46 -15.03
N THR A 332 -7.52 -3.85 -14.03
CA THR A 332 -6.97 -4.60 -12.88
C THR A 332 -8.05 -5.26 -12.04
N GLU A 333 -9.14 -4.56 -11.75
CA GLU A 333 -10.32 -5.11 -11.07
C GLU A 333 -10.92 -6.27 -11.87
N GLY A 334 -11.09 -6.11 -13.18
CA GLY A 334 -11.55 -7.17 -14.07
C GLY A 334 -10.65 -8.40 -14.06
N ARG A 335 -9.33 -8.20 -14.10
CA ARG A 335 -8.33 -9.28 -14.03
C ARG A 335 -8.38 -10.02 -12.70
N PHE A 336 -8.48 -9.30 -11.58
CA PHE A 336 -8.59 -9.93 -10.26
C PHE A 336 -9.91 -10.66 -10.08
N SER A 337 -11.03 -10.09 -10.57
CA SER A 337 -12.33 -10.75 -10.58
C SER A 337 -12.30 -12.06 -11.38
N ALA A 338 -11.69 -12.06 -12.57
CA ALA A 338 -11.51 -13.27 -13.37
C ALA A 338 -10.65 -14.32 -12.64
N MET A 339 -9.57 -13.89 -11.97
CA MET A 339 -8.72 -14.79 -11.18
C MET A 339 -9.47 -15.41 -10.00
N LEU A 340 -10.26 -14.61 -9.27
CA LEU A 340 -11.10 -15.09 -8.16
C LEU A 340 -12.17 -16.08 -8.65
N SER A 341 -12.81 -15.80 -9.80
CA SER A 341 -13.73 -16.73 -10.44
C SER A 341 -13.04 -18.05 -10.83
N GLY A 342 -11.81 -17.96 -11.36
CA GLY A 342 -10.98 -19.13 -11.64
C GLY A 342 -10.72 -19.98 -10.38
N TYR A 343 -10.31 -19.35 -9.27
CA TYR A 343 -10.11 -20.06 -8.00
C TYR A 343 -11.42 -20.67 -7.47
N GLN A 344 -12.54 -19.95 -7.54
CA GLN A 344 -13.84 -20.48 -7.14
C GLN A 344 -14.22 -21.73 -7.96
N ASN A 345 -13.95 -21.73 -9.26
CA ASN A 345 -14.18 -22.90 -10.10
C ASN A 345 -13.31 -24.09 -9.67
N THR A 346 -12.03 -23.86 -9.35
CA THR A 346 -11.16 -24.94 -8.84
C THR A 346 -11.63 -25.48 -7.50
N ILE A 347 -12.11 -24.62 -6.61
CA ILE A 347 -12.70 -25.03 -5.33
C ILE A 347 -13.93 -25.91 -5.58
N ASN A 348 -14.87 -25.44 -6.40
CA ASN A 348 -16.08 -26.20 -6.73
C ASN A 348 -15.76 -27.58 -7.34
N MET A 349 -14.76 -27.66 -8.21
CA MET A 349 -14.31 -28.93 -8.80
C MET A 349 -13.77 -29.88 -7.72
N LEU A 350 -12.88 -29.40 -6.84
CA LEU A 350 -12.31 -30.20 -5.76
C LEU A 350 -13.38 -30.63 -4.74
N GLU A 351 -14.34 -29.76 -4.43
CA GLU A 351 -15.48 -30.08 -3.57
C GLU A 351 -16.36 -31.17 -4.20
N CYS A 352 -16.57 -31.12 -5.51
CA CYS A 352 -17.31 -32.14 -6.25
C CYS A 352 -16.57 -33.49 -6.24
N GLU A 353 -15.26 -33.51 -6.53
CA GLU A 353 -14.44 -34.73 -6.47
C GLU A 353 -14.45 -35.33 -5.06
N LEU A 354 -14.32 -34.50 -4.02
CA LEU A 354 -14.37 -34.93 -2.64
C LEU A 354 -15.74 -35.52 -2.28
N GLY A 355 -16.83 -34.91 -2.75
CA GLY A 355 -18.18 -35.45 -2.65
C GLY A 355 -18.33 -36.80 -3.35
N GLN A 356 -17.80 -36.96 -4.56
CA GLN A 356 -17.81 -38.21 -5.31
C GLN A 356 -17.05 -39.32 -4.60
N VAL A 357 -15.85 -39.03 -4.09
CA VAL A 357 -15.05 -40.01 -3.32
C VAL A 357 -15.77 -40.44 -2.06
N ARG A 358 -16.36 -39.50 -1.30
CA ARG A 358 -17.18 -39.81 -0.13
C ARG A 358 -18.36 -40.71 -0.48
N GLY A 359 -19.11 -40.38 -1.54
CA GLY A 359 -20.22 -41.20 -2.00
C GLY A 359 -19.78 -42.60 -2.44
N SER A 360 -18.64 -42.72 -3.13
CA SER A 360 -18.07 -44.02 -3.51
C SER A 360 -17.67 -44.86 -2.30
N ILE A 361 -17.08 -44.25 -1.27
CA ILE A 361 -16.71 -44.95 -0.02
C ILE A 361 -17.96 -45.41 0.71
N GLU A 362 -18.99 -44.56 0.79
CA GLU A 362 -20.27 -44.93 1.41
C GLU A 362 -20.93 -46.10 0.68
N HIS A 363 -20.96 -46.06 -0.66
CA HIS A 363 -21.49 -47.14 -1.48
C HIS A 363 -20.73 -48.46 -1.27
N GLN A 364 -19.39 -48.43 -1.33
CA GLN A 364 -18.57 -49.60 -1.04
C GLN A 364 -18.81 -50.12 0.39
N GLY A 365 -18.95 -49.22 1.37
CA GLY A 365 -19.28 -49.59 2.75
C GLY A 365 -20.62 -50.33 2.86
N GLN A 366 -21.63 -49.92 2.10
CA GLN A 366 -22.92 -50.62 2.01
C GLN A 366 -22.77 -52.00 1.35
N GLU A 367 -22.03 -52.11 0.24
CA GLU A 367 -21.74 -53.38 -0.41
C GLU A 367 -21.01 -54.36 0.50
N TYR A 368 -19.97 -53.91 1.21
CA TYR A 368 -19.25 -54.72 2.19
C TYR A 368 -20.16 -55.19 3.33
N LYS A 369 -21.08 -54.34 3.81
CA LYS A 369 -22.04 -54.72 4.84
C LYS A 369 -23.00 -55.79 4.35
N MET A 370 -23.51 -55.68 3.13
CA MET A 370 -24.36 -56.70 2.51
C MET A 370 -23.60 -58.02 2.32
N LEU A 371 -22.36 -57.96 1.85
CA LEU A 371 -21.53 -59.15 1.66
C LEU A 371 -21.23 -59.84 3.01
N LEU A 372 -20.98 -59.05 4.06
CA LEU A 372 -20.80 -59.58 5.41
C LEU A 372 -22.06 -60.29 5.92
N ASP A 373 -23.25 -59.72 5.69
CA ASP A 373 -24.53 -60.34 6.07
C ASP A 373 -24.81 -61.65 5.32
N ILE A 374 -24.47 -61.70 4.03
CA ILE A 374 -24.53 -62.95 3.24
C ILE A 374 -23.54 -63.97 3.79
N LYS A 375 -22.31 -63.55 4.09
CA LYS A 375 -21.26 -64.43 4.65
C LYS A 375 -21.70 -65.02 5.98
N THR A 376 -22.22 -64.20 6.91
CA THR A 376 -22.67 -64.67 8.22
C THR A 376 -23.84 -65.65 8.08
N ARG A 377 -24.77 -65.41 7.14
CA ARG A 377 -25.84 -66.36 6.82
C ARG A 377 -25.31 -67.69 6.28
N LEU A 378 -24.38 -67.66 5.33
CA LEU A 378 -23.76 -68.87 4.78
C LEU A 378 -22.97 -69.65 5.85
N GLU A 379 -22.28 -68.96 6.76
CA GLU A 379 -21.60 -69.58 7.89
C GLU A 379 -22.58 -70.30 8.83
N GLN A 380 -23.77 -69.72 9.07
CA GLN A 380 -24.85 -70.38 9.80
C GLN A 380 -25.36 -71.62 9.05
N GLU A 381 -25.61 -71.51 7.75
CA GLU A 381 -26.05 -72.65 6.92
C GLU A 381 -25.01 -73.79 6.96
N ILE A 382 -23.71 -73.49 6.78
CA ILE A 382 -22.62 -74.49 6.90
C ILE A 382 -22.59 -75.11 8.29
N ALA A 383 -22.78 -74.34 9.36
CA ALA A 383 -22.83 -74.87 10.72
C ALA A 383 -24.03 -75.82 10.90
N THR A 384 -25.19 -75.51 10.32
CA THR A 384 -26.34 -76.41 10.33
C THR A 384 -26.08 -77.68 9.51
N TYR A 385 -25.46 -77.57 8.34
CA TYR A 385 -25.08 -78.73 7.53
C TYR A 385 -24.07 -79.63 8.26
N ARG A 386 -23.06 -79.05 8.93
CA ARG A 386 -22.11 -79.81 9.76
C ARG A 386 -22.82 -80.56 10.89
N ARG A 387 -23.76 -79.91 11.60
CA ARG A 387 -24.54 -80.55 12.67
C ARG A 387 -25.40 -81.71 12.15
N LEU A 388 -26.01 -81.57 10.98
CA LEU A 388 -26.78 -82.64 10.34
C LEU A 388 -25.89 -83.81 9.94
N LEU A 389 -24.71 -83.54 9.38
CA LEU A 389 -23.70 -84.56 9.04
C LEU A 389 -23.19 -85.28 10.30
N GLU A 390 -22.86 -84.57 11.37
CA GLU A 390 -22.47 -85.15 12.66
C GLU A 390 -23.59 -86.01 13.25
N THR A 391 -24.85 -85.61 13.07
CA THR A 391 -26.01 -86.39 13.49
C THR A 391 -26.15 -87.65 12.65
N GLU A 392 -26.03 -87.57 11.31
CA GLU A 392 -26.08 -88.74 10.41
C GLU A 392 -24.89 -89.70 10.64
N GLU A 393 -23.69 -89.18 10.86
CA GLU A 393 -22.52 -89.96 11.27
C GLU A 393 -22.76 -90.62 12.63
N GLY A 394 -23.35 -89.91 13.60
CA GLY A 394 -23.80 -90.45 14.87
C GLY A 394 -24.82 -91.60 14.72
N TRP A 395 -25.79 -91.47 13.80
CA TRP A 395 -26.73 -92.55 13.46
C TRP A 395 -26.05 -93.73 12.76
N ARG A 396 -25.03 -93.49 11.91
CA ARG A 396 -24.25 -94.56 11.27
C ARG A 396 -23.37 -95.29 12.27
N THR A 397 -22.74 -94.58 13.22
CA THR A 397 -21.94 -95.20 14.28
C THR A 397 -22.83 -95.93 15.28
N GLN A 398 -24.00 -95.40 15.65
CA GLN A 398 -24.98 -96.12 16.47
C GLN A 398 -25.52 -97.37 15.78
N ASN A 399 -25.82 -97.31 14.47
CA ASN A 399 -26.23 -98.51 13.73
C ASN A 399 -25.08 -99.53 13.58
N ALA A 400 -23.82 -99.09 13.49
CA ALA A 400 -22.68 -100.00 13.49
C ALA A 400 -22.47 -100.66 14.87
N GLU A 401 -22.60 -99.90 15.95
CA GLU A 401 -22.57 -100.40 17.33
C GLU A 401 -23.76 -101.31 17.65
N ASP A 402 -24.98 -101.03 17.15
CA ASP A 402 -26.15 -101.90 17.30
C ASP A 402 -26.00 -103.20 16.48
N VAL A 403 -25.35 -103.16 15.31
CA VAL A 403 -25.04 -104.37 14.52
C VAL A 403 -23.95 -105.20 15.19
N ASP A 404 -22.97 -104.59 15.84
CA ASP A 404 -21.96 -105.29 16.63
C ASP A 404 -22.52 -105.81 17.99
N LEU A 405 -23.43 -105.09 18.63
CA LEU A 405 -24.19 -105.55 19.81
C LEU A 405 -25.16 -106.70 19.46
N TRP A 406 -25.79 -106.68 18.28
CA TRP A 406 -26.58 -107.82 17.77
C TRP A 406 -25.70 -109.04 17.42
N ARG A 407 -24.45 -108.82 16.99
CA ARG A 407 -23.45 -109.88 16.76
C ARG A 407 -22.93 -110.47 18.08
N GLU A 408 -22.78 -109.67 19.13
CA GLU A 408 -22.36 -110.14 20.46
C GLU A 408 -23.49 -110.82 21.26
N THR A 409 -24.74 -110.38 21.12
CA THR A 409 -25.90 -110.99 21.81
C THR A 409 -26.36 -112.33 21.23
N SER A 410 -25.98 -112.65 19.98
CA SER A 410 -26.27 -113.96 19.37
C SER A 410 -25.23 -115.04 19.69
N THR A 411 -24.18 -114.73 20.48
CA THR A 411 -23.08 -115.68 20.82
C THR A 411 -22.82 -115.89 22.31
N THR A 412 -23.72 -115.48 23.22
CA THR A 412 -23.53 -115.70 24.67
C THR A 412 -24.83 -116.09 25.40
N LYS A 413 -25.28 -117.34 25.19
CA LYS A 413 -26.10 -118.04 26.20
C LYS A 413 -25.18 -118.55 27.31
N GLY A 414 -25.27 -117.97 28.50
CA GLY A 414 -24.82 -118.60 29.74
C GLY A 414 -24.08 -117.68 30.69
N THR A 415 -24.82 -117.10 31.65
CA THR A 415 -24.62 -117.19 33.11
C THR A 415 -25.27 -115.98 33.81
N SER A 416 -26.11 -116.26 34.80
CA SER A 416 -27.02 -115.33 35.49
C SER A 416 -26.35 -114.51 36.63
N PRO A 417 -27.07 -113.71 37.46
CA PRO A 417 -26.88 -112.26 37.53
C PRO A 417 -26.39 -111.76 38.92
N LYS A 418 -25.88 -110.52 38.99
CA LYS A 418 -25.87 -109.76 40.25
C LYS A 418 -26.25 -108.29 40.04
N GLN A 419 -27.29 -107.92 40.77
CA GLN A 419 -27.88 -106.59 40.91
C GLN A 419 -26.87 -105.59 41.50
N ASN A 420 -26.87 -104.34 41.03
CA ASN A 420 -26.81 -103.22 41.97
C ASN A 420 -27.44 -101.93 41.42
N ILE A 421 -28.07 -101.22 42.33
CA ILE A 421 -29.00 -100.09 42.18
C ILE A 421 -28.31 -98.78 42.58
N LYS A 422 -28.81 -97.64 42.08
CA LYS A 422 -28.54 -96.20 42.41
C LYS A 422 -27.43 -95.54 41.56
N LYS A 423 -27.52 -94.26 41.15
CA LYS A 423 -28.35 -93.13 41.60
C LYS A 423 -28.33 -91.99 40.55
N GLN A 424 -29.43 -91.22 40.54
CA GLN A 424 -29.67 -89.92 39.91
C GLN A 424 -28.58 -88.84 40.15
N ARG A 425 -28.41 -87.93 39.17
CA ARG A 425 -28.42 -86.44 39.30
C ARG A 425 -28.20 -85.81 37.91
N THR A 426 -29.15 -85.15 37.24
CA THR A 426 -29.73 -83.79 37.44
C THR A 426 -28.74 -82.65 37.69
N GLU A 427 -28.59 -81.86 36.61
CA GLU A 427 -28.57 -80.38 36.52
C GLU A 427 -27.36 -79.60 37.05
N PRO A 428 -27.22 -78.30 36.68
CA PRO A 428 -27.88 -77.52 35.61
C PRO A 428 -26.92 -76.99 34.53
#